data_AF-A0A1Q5R1U9-F1
#
_entry.id   AF-A0A1Q5R1U9-F1
#
_cell.length_a   1.000
_cell.length_b   1.000
_cell.length_c   1.000
_cell.angle_alpha   90.00
_cell.angle_beta   90.00
_cell.angle_gamma   90.00
#
_symmetry.space_group_name_H-M   'P 1'
#
loop_
_entity.id
_entity.type
_entity.pdbx_description
1 polymer ?
#
loop_
_entity_poly.entity_id
_entity_poly.type
_entity_poly.pdbx_seq_one_letter_code
_entity_poly.pdbx_strand_id
1 'polypeptide(L)'
;MIGRGLESRIVKLETRTARPDEMLVVWRRPEGDVSEALKGATFAKGDKVICAEWAEDEPLPEPCWYRDRLSKTMPRAEYEQLERTIDRIAQRSEMERNEAGFAPFPTLNEERMKQMTDADLIHTLLGVQT
;
A
#
# COMPACT_ATOMS: atom_id res chain seq x y z
N MET A 1 -53.75 6.88 14.26
CA MET A 1 -52.75 7.98 14.20
C MET A 1 -51.41 7.35 14.53
N ILE A 2 -50.57 6.83 13.62
CA ILE A 2 -49.87 7.38 12.45
C ILE A 2 -49.18 8.73 12.72
N GLY A 3 -47.86 8.67 12.90
CA GLY A 3 -46.95 9.59 12.21
C GLY A 3 -45.91 10.34 13.06
N ARG A 4 -44.65 10.20 12.62
CA ARG A 4 -43.42 10.97 12.95
C ARG A 4 -42.63 10.40 14.13
N GLY A 5 -41.60 9.58 13.96
CA GLY A 5 -40.64 9.44 12.88
C GLY A 5 -39.28 9.43 13.58
N LEU A 6 -38.67 8.27 13.86
CA LEU A 6 -37.70 7.66 12.95
C LEU A 6 -36.75 8.71 12.32
N GLU A 7 -36.26 9.67 13.11
CA GLU A 7 -34.92 10.24 12.94
C GLU A 7 -33.88 9.17 13.25
N SER A 8 -34.02 8.06 12.54
CA SER A 8 -32.92 7.22 12.15
C SER A 8 -31.99 8.15 11.39
N ARG A 9 -31.04 8.74 12.12
CA ARG A 9 -29.80 9.27 11.57
C ARG A 9 -29.05 8.08 10.98
N ILE A 10 -29.60 7.52 9.91
CA ILE A 10 -28.82 6.86 8.88
C ILE A 10 -28.04 8.01 8.27
N VAL A 11 -26.95 8.38 8.95
CA VAL A 11 -25.77 8.82 8.22
C VAL A 11 -25.53 7.65 7.30
N LYS A 12 -25.96 7.77 6.04
CA LYS A 12 -25.42 6.94 4.98
C LYS A 12 -23.91 7.14 5.13
N LEU A 13 -23.26 6.17 5.75
CA LEU A 13 -21.86 5.91 5.55
C LEU A 13 -21.80 5.64 4.06
N GLU A 14 -21.61 6.70 3.28
CA GLU A 14 -21.20 6.57 1.89
C GLU A 14 -19.83 5.93 1.99
N THR A 15 -19.83 4.60 2.05
CA THR A 15 -18.62 3.79 1.97
C THR A 15 -17.98 4.25 0.68
N ARG A 16 -16.89 5.02 0.81
CA ARG A 16 -16.14 5.52 -0.33
C ARG A 16 -15.93 4.34 -1.27
N THR A 17 -16.51 4.42 -2.46
CA THR A 17 -16.35 3.36 -3.44
C THR A 17 -14.91 3.45 -3.93
N ALA A 18 -14.16 2.37 -3.76
CA ALA A 18 -12.77 2.31 -4.19
C ALA A 18 -12.67 2.67 -5.68
N ARG A 19 -12.02 3.79 -5.98
CA ARG A 19 -11.79 4.23 -7.35
C ARG A 19 -10.44 3.67 -7.79
N PRO A 20 -10.38 2.86 -8.86
CA PRO A 20 -9.18 2.12 -9.23
C PRO A 20 -7.99 3.03 -9.58
N ASP A 21 -8.25 4.26 -10.03
CA ASP A 21 -7.22 5.21 -10.42
C ASP A 21 -6.81 6.16 -9.28
N GLU A 22 -7.51 6.13 -8.14
CA GLU A 22 -7.19 7.00 -7.01
C GLU A 22 -6.25 6.32 -6.01
N MET A 23 -5.29 7.08 -5.49
CA MET A 23 -4.42 6.68 -4.40
C MET A 23 -4.38 7.77 -3.34
N LEU A 24 -4.52 7.37 -2.08
CA LEU A 24 -4.33 8.23 -0.92
C LEU A 24 -2.86 8.24 -0.52
N VAL A 25 -2.29 9.42 -0.40
CA VAL A 25 -0.95 9.61 0.14
C VAL A 25 -1.11 10.22 1.54
N VAL A 26 -0.55 9.53 2.53
CA VAL A 26 -0.51 9.94 3.93
C VAL A 26 0.94 10.13 4.31
N TRP A 27 1.24 11.18 5.08
CA TRP A 27 2.60 11.52 5.47
C TRP A 27 2.86 11.18 6.93
N ARG A 28 4.05 10.65 7.21
CA ARG A 28 4.58 10.45 8.56
C ARG A 28 6.00 10.99 8.65
N ARG A 29 6.46 11.24 9.88
CA ARG A 29 7.89 11.48 10.12
C ARG A 29 8.69 10.19 9.90
N PRO A 30 9.99 10.28 9.53
CA PRO A 30 10.89 9.13 9.62
C PRO A 30 10.77 8.50 11.00
N GLU A 31 10.68 7.16 11.05
CA GLU A 31 10.49 6.38 12.29
C GLU A 31 9.14 6.58 13.02
N GLY A 32 8.29 7.49 12.55
CA GLY A 32 6.96 7.71 13.11
C GLY A 32 6.05 6.50 12.93
N ASP A 33 5.10 6.29 13.86
CA ASP A 33 4.18 5.15 13.75
C ASP A 33 3.19 5.34 12.58
N VAL A 34 2.98 4.27 11.80
CA VAL A 34 2.06 4.29 10.65
C VAL A 34 0.60 4.44 11.11
N SER A 35 0.23 3.79 12.22
CA SER A 35 -1.13 3.84 12.75
C SER A 35 -1.50 5.25 13.20
N GLU A 36 -0.57 5.96 13.83
CA GLU A 36 -0.76 7.38 14.20
C GLU A 36 -0.98 8.26 12.97
N ALA A 37 -0.18 8.09 11.90
CA ALA A 37 -0.32 8.84 10.67
C ALA A 37 -1.69 8.60 9.98
N LEU A 38 -2.24 7.40 10.13
CA LEU A 38 -3.54 7.03 9.54
C LEU A 38 -4.76 7.52 10.32
N LYS A 39 -4.63 7.97 11.58
CA LYS A 39 -5.79 8.38 12.41
C LYS A 39 -6.61 9.53 11.83
N GLY A 40 -6.00 10.39 11.01
CA GLY A 40 -6.68 11.50 10.33
C GLY A 40 -7.17 11.17 8.92
N ALA A 41 -6.88 9.98 8.40
CA ALA A 41 -7.15 9.59 7.03
C ALA A 41 -8.46 8.80 6.91
N THR A 42 -9.32 9.18 5.96
CA THR A 42 -10.54 8.42 5.64
C THR A 42 -10.33 7.58 4.39
N PHE A 43 -10.29 6.26 4.56
CA PHE A 43 -10.18 5.27 3.49
C PHE A 43 -10.96 4.00 3.85
N ALA A 44 -11.29 3.19 2.86
CA ALA A 44 -12.02 1.93 3.00
C ALA A 44 -11.16 0.74 2.60
N LYS A 45 -11.61 -0.47 2.96
CA LYS A 45 -10.95 -1.71 2.52
C LYS A 45 -10.98 -1.78 0.98
N GLY A 46 -9.82 -1.97 0.36
CA GLY A 46 -9.65 -2.03 -1.09
C GLY A 46 -9.15 -0.73 -1.72
N ASP A 47 -9.08 0.36 -0.95
CA ASP A 47 -8.44 1.59 -1.39
C ASP A 47 -6.92 1.44 -1.49
N LYS A 48 -6.33 2.12 -2.48
CA LYS A 48 -4.88 2.26 -2.59
C LYS A 48 -4.42 3.36 -1.64
N VAL A 49 -3.65 3.00 -0.62
CA VAL A 49 -3.12 3.95 0.38
C VAL A 49 -1.62 3.74 0.50
N ILE A 50 -0.85 4.82 0.43
CA ILE A 50 0.59 4.83 0.70
C ILE A 50 0.86 5.73 1.90
N CYS A 51 1.64 5.24 2.86
CA CYS A 51 2.16 6.02 3.97
C CYS A 51 3.62 6.35 3.67
N ALA A 52 3.87 7.59 3.28
CA ALA A 52 5.16 8.10 2.85
C ALA A 52 5.86 8.89 3.96
N GLU A 53 7.18 9.01 3.87
CA GLU A 53 7.98 9.69 4.87
C GLU A 53 8.28 11.12 4.43
N TRP A 54 8.08 12.07 5.34
CA TRP A 54 8.38 13.48 5.16
C TRP A 54 9.60 13.86 5.99
N ALA A 55 10.76 13.92 5.32
CA ALA A 55 12.06 14.12 5.98
C ALA A 55 12.40 15.61 6.24
N GLU A 56 11.60 16.55 5.75
CA GLU A 56 11.88 17.99 5.89
C GLU A 56 11.40 18.52 7.23
N ASP A 57 12.08 19.52 7.81
CA ASP A 57 11.67 20.12 9.10
C ASP A 57 10.35 20.91 9.02
N GLU A 58 9.81 21.06 7.81
CA GLU A 58 8.51 21.67 7.53
C GLU A 58 7.34 20.84 8.09
N PRO A 59 6.16 21.46 8.32
CA PRO A 59 4.96 20.72 8.72
C PRO A 59 4.63 19.60 7.72
N LEU A 60 4.09 18.50 8.24
CA LEU A 60 3.63 17.39 7.43
C LEU A 60 2.51 17.86 6.50
N PRO A 61 2.57 17.55 5.19
CA PRO A 61 1.46 17.81 4.30
C PRO A 61 0.22 17.05 4.75
N GLU A 62 -0.96 17.60 4.45
CA GLU A 62 -2.21 16.91 4.76
C GLU A 62 -2.42 15.67 3.88
N PRO A 63 -3.11 14.63 4.37
CA PRO A 63 -3.45 13.46 3.57
C PRO A 63 -4.26 13.84 2.32
N CYS A 64 -3.81 13.42 1.14
CA CYS A 64 -4.42 13.83 -0.12
C CYS A 64 -4.66 12.66 -1.08
N TRP A 65 -5.77 12.74 -1.81
CA TRP A 65 -6.13 11.78 -2.85
C TRP A 65 -5.70 12.26 -4.22
N TYR A 66 -4.94 11.44 -4.91
CA TYR A 66 -4.47 11.69 -6.26
C TYR A 66 -5.09 10.68 -7.23
N ARG A 67 -5.70 11.15 -8.33
CA ARG A 67 -6.40 10.31 -9.33
C ARG A 67 -5.56 10.00 -10.57
N ASP A 68 -4.63 10.87 -10.90
CA ASP A 68 -3.82 10.77 -12.12
C ASP A 68 -2.37 10.45 -11.78
N ARG A 69 -1.47 10.53 -12.77
CA ARG A 69 -0.03 10.38 -12.52
C ARG A 69 0.42 11.33 -11.43
N LEU A 70 0.92 10.78 -10.32
CA LEU A 70 1.43 11.56 -9.17
C LEU A 70 2.45 12.60 -9.61
N SER A 71 3.36 12.24 -10.52
CA SER A 71 4.38 13.13 -11.06
C SER A 71 3.85 14.40 -11.76
N LYS A 72 2.56 14.45 -12.10
CA LYS A 72 1.89 15.62 -12.70
C LYS A 72 1.02 16.40 -11.72
N THR A 73 0.52 15.75 -10.67
CA THR A 73 -0.55 16.29 -9.81
C THR A 73 -0.06 16.62 -8.40
N MET A 74 0.97 15.92 -7.95
CA MET A 74 1.60 16.13 -6.66
C MET A 74 2.61 17.29 -6.74
N PRO A 75 2.71 18.14 -5.71
CA PRO A 75 3.80 19.11 -5.60
C PRO A 75 5.16 18.42 -5.71
N ARG A 76 6.13 19.09 -6.34
CA ARG A 76 7.44 18.50 -6.62
C ARG A 76 8.15 18.01 -5.35
N ALA A 77 8.10 18.78 -4.26
CA ALA A 77 8.73 18.40 -2.99
C ALA A 77 8.12 17.11 -2.42
N GLU A 78 6.79 17.02 -2.38
CA GLU A 78 6.06 15.78 -2.05
C GLU A 78 6.47 14.61 -2.92
N TYR A 79 6.53 14.81 -4.23
CA TYR A 79 6.88 13.73 -5.15
C TYR A 79 8.32 13.23 -4.92
N GLU A 80 9.28 14.11 -4.68
CA GLU A 80 10.67 13.75 -4.37
C GLU A 80 10.79 12.96 -3.05
N GLN A 81 10.04 13.34 -2.01
CA GLN A 81 10.02 12.60 -0.73
C GLN A 81 9.34 11.24 -0.86
N LEU A 82 8.29 11.15 -1.68
CA LEU A 82 7.62 9.89 -2.02
C LEU A 82 8.59 8.94 -2.72
N GLU A 83 9.30 9.39 -3.76
CA GLU A 83 10.29 8.57 -4.47
C GLU A 83 11.39 8.09 -3.52
N ARG A 84 11.93 8.98 -2.66
CA ARG A 84 12.91 8.59 -1.63
C ARG A 84 12.37 7.51 -0.67
N THR A 85 11.09 7.60 -0.31
CA THR A 85 10.45 6.59 0.54
C THR A 85 10.37 5.24 -0.19
N ILE A 86 9.96 5.25 -1.47
CA ILE A 86 9.86 4.05 -2.29
C ILE A 86 11.23 3.41 -2.45
N ASP A 87 12.25 4.20 -2.78
CA ASP A 87 13.63 3.71 -2.93
C ASP A 87 14.16 3.10 -1.63
N ARG A 88 13.87 3.72 -0.48
CA ARG A 88 14.24 3.20 0.84
C ARG A 88 13.55 1.87 1.14
N ILE A 89 12.26 1.75 0.84
CA ILE A 89 11.51 0.49 1.03
C ILE A 89 12.07 -0.59 0.09
N ALA A 90 12.39 -0.24 -1.15
CA ALA A 90 12.98 -1.15 -2.12
C ALA A 90 14.35 -1.65 -1.66
N GLN A 91 15.24 -0.75 -1.24
CA GLN A 91 16.57 -1.10 -0.71
C GLN A 91 16.50 -1.93 0.57
N ARG A 92 15.60 -1.57 1.50
CA ARG A 92 15.36 -2.36 2.70
C ARG A 92 14.85 -3.76 2.36
N SER A 93 13.94 -3.86 1.39
CA SER A 93 13.46 -5.15 0.92
C SER A 93 14.58 -5.96 0.28
N GLU A 94 15.51 -5.36 -0.45
CA GLU A 94 16.67 -6.05 -1.00
C GLU A 94 17.64 -6.53 0.08
N MET A 95 17.92 -5.71 1.10
CA MET A 95 18.74 -6.10 2.25
C MET A 95 18.08 -7.22 3.06
N GLU A 96 16.78 -7.12 3.36
CA GLU A 96 16.03 -8.17 4.05
C GLU A 96 15.96 -9.46 3.21
N ARG A 97 15.87 -9.39 1.87
CA ARG A 97 15.97 -10.57 0.99
C ARG A 97 17.36 -11.21 0.97
N ASN A 98 18.41 -10.43 1.23
CA ASN A 98 19.79 -10.92 1.27
C ASN A 98 20.18 -11.46 2.66
N GLU A 99 19.59 -10.95 3.74
CA GLU A 99 19.86 -11.38 5.12
C GLU A 99 18.88 -12.44 5.64
N ALA A 100 17.59 -12.31 5.33
CA ALA A 100 16.66 -13.43 5.44
C ALA A 100 16.83 -14.24 4.16
N GLY A 101 17.81 -15.15 4.17
CA GLY A 101 17.89 -16.22 3.19
C GLY A 101 16.47 -16.76 3.00
N PHE A 102 15.88 -16.46 1.85
CA PHE A 102 14.65 -17.11 1.43
C PHE A 102 14.84 -18.59 1.72
N ALA A 103 13.94 -19.16 2.53
CA ALA A 103 13.88 -20.60 2.74
C ALA A 103 14.24 -21.27 1.42
N PRO A 104 15.26 -22.15 1.39
CA PRO A 104 16.00 -22.46 0.17
C PRO A 104 14.99 -22.79 -0.90
N PHE A 105 14.77 -21.86 -1.84
CA PHE A 105 14.03 -22.21 -3.02
C PHE A 105 14.83 -23.37 -3.60
N PRO A 106 14.25 -24.56 -3.76
CA PRO A 106 14.95 -25.60 -4.47
C PRO A 106 15.34 -24.97 -5.79
N THR A 107 16.63 -24.86 -6.05
CA THR A 107 17.16 -24.30 -7.30
C THR A 107 16.43 -25.06 -8.40
N LEU A 108 15.52 -24.35 -9.08
CA LEU A 108 14.69 -24.92 -10.12
C LEU A 108 15.62 -25.20 -11.29
N ASN A 109 16.22 -26.39 -11.28
CA ASN A 109 16.97 -26.89 -12.41
C ASN A 109 15.99 -27.45 -13.45
N GLU A 110 16.37 -27.41 -14.73
CA GLU A 110 15.53 -27.76 -15.87
C GLU A 110 14.96 -29.18 -15.77
N GLU A 111 15.73 -30.12 -15.21
CA GLU A 111 15.25 -31.49 -14.94
C GLU A 111 14.12 -31.55 -13.93
N ARG A 112 14.14 -30.67 -12.92
CA ARG A 112 13.14 -30.65 -11.85
C ARG A 112 11.83 -30.05 -12.35
N MET A 113 11.89 -29.04 -13.20
CA MET A 113 10.70 -28.46 -13.86
C MET A 113 9.98 -29.49 -14.75
N LYS A 114 10.71 -30.37 -15.43
CA LYS A 114 10.13 -31.43 -16.29
C LYS A 114 9.41 -32.54 -15.51
N GLN A 115 9.66 -32.64 -14.20
CA GLN A 115 9.04 -33.64 -13.32
C GLN A 115 7.85 -33.09 -12.53
N MET A 116 7.59 -31.79 -12.60
CA MET A 116 6.50 -31.13 -11.89
C MET A 116 5.24 -31.10 -12.74
N THR A 117 4.09 -31.29 -12.10
CA THR A 117 2.81 -31.07 -12.79
C THR A 117 2.60 -29.57 -13.02
N ASP A 118 1.76 -29.22 -13.99
CA ASP A 118 1.45 -27.81 -14.27
C ASP A 118 0.93 -27.06 -13.04
N ALA A 119 0.19 -27.75 -12.17
CA ALA A 119 -0.28 -27.21 -10.90
C ALA A 119 0.90 -26.87 -9.97
N ASP A 120 1.85 -27.80 -9.80
CA ASP A 120 3.02 -27.62 -8.94
C ASP A 120 3.93 -26.49 -9.45
N LEU A 121 4.07 -26.36 -10.76
CA LEU A 121 4.79 -25.26 -11.40
C LEU A 121 4.17 -23.90 -11.08
N ILE A 122 2.84 -23.80 -11.19
CA ILE A 122 2.10 -22.56 -10.88
C ILE A 122 2.22 -22.22 -9.39
N HIS A 123 2.06 -23.19 -8.50
CA HIS A 123 2.21 -22.97 -7.05
C HIS A 123 3.62 -22.52 -6.68
N THR A 124 4.63 -23.12 -7.30
CA THR A 124 6.03 -22.78 -7.07
C THR A 124 6.39 -21.40 -7.61
N LEU A 125 5.88 -21.01 -8.78
CA LEU A 125 6.08 -19.67 -9.36
C LEU A 125 5.37 -18.58 -8.55
N LEU A 126 4.22 -18.89 -7.95
CA LEU A 126 3.44 -17.96 -7.15
C LEU A 126 3.86 -17.91 -5.68
N GLY A 127 4.87 -18.70 -5.29
CA GLY A 127 5.40 -18.75 -3.92
C GLY A 127 4.40 -19.27 -2.89
N VAL A 128 3.40 -20.05 -3.33
CA VAL A 128 2.38 -20.63 -2.46
C VAL A 128 2.82 -22.04 -2.08
N GLN A 129 3.04 -22.30 -0.79
CA GLN A 129 3.28 -23.67 -0.30
C GLN A 129 2.05 -24.53 -0.58
N THR A 130 2.25 -25.63 -1.29
CA THR A 130 1.32 -26.77 -1.39
C THR A 130 1.73 -27.86 -0.41
#